data_AF-A0A3D0XRU6-F1
#
_entry.id   AF-A0A3D0XRU6-F1
#
_cell.length_a   1.000
_cell.length_b   1.000
_cell.length_c   1.000
_cell.angle_alpha   90.00
_cell.angle_beta   90.00
_cell.angle_gamma   90.00
#
_symmetry.space_group_name_H-M   'P 1'
#
loop_
_entity.id
_entity.type
_entity.pdbx_description
1 polymer ?
#
loop_
_entity_poly.entity_id
_entity_poly.type
_entity_poly.pdbx_seq_one_letter_code
_entity_poly.pdbx_strand_id
1 'polypeptide(L)'
;MKKLLRMLAAALAPLFLLSGCQAVASDTSTLQSRKAVSSSPAVSQSSSLQTATADKQNASVWFFDVGQGDSELVRLPDGKNVLIDAGTAESGSHLVKLLKGMNISKLDIVIATHPHADHIGGMQKVIQNFKIGSYYMPRIANKDVPTSHLYTSLLKT
;
A
#
# COMPACT_ATOMS: atom_id res chain seq x y z
N MET A 1 -18.45 26.43 -50.26
CA MET A 1 -18.25 25.76 -51.57
C MET A 1 -16.77 25.42 -51.65
N LYS A 2 -16.31 24.17 -51.48
CA LYS A 2 -16.50 23.01 -52.35
C LYS A 2 -16.50 21.73 -51.51
N LYS A 3 -17.32 20.78 -51.95
CA LYS A 3 -17.52 19.41 -51.43
C LYS A 3 -16.39 18.49 -51.91
N LEU A 4 -16.00 17.49 -51.11
CA LEU A 4 -15.65 16.10 -51.49
C LEU A 4 -15.20 15.40 -50.18
N LEU A 5 -15.89 14.48 -49.48
CA LEU A 5 -16.69 13.28 -49.75
C LEU A 5 -15.99 12.21 -50.61
N ARG A 6 -15.44 11.18 -49.96
CA ARG A 6 -15.82 9.75 -50.02
C ARG A 6 -14.67 8.84 -49.51
N MET A 7 -14.91 8.02 -48.48
CA MET A 7 -15.01 6.53 -48.52
C MET A 7 -13.63 5.84 -48.60
N LEU A 8 -13.28 4.68 -48.02
CA LEU A 8 -13.86 3.67 -47.12
C LEU A 8 -12.82 2.52 -47.13
N ALA A 9 -12.42 1.96 -45.97
CA ALA A 9 -11.89 0.59 -45.74
C ALA A 9 -11.33 0.54 -44.30
N ALA A 10 -11.96 -0.04 -43.28
CA ALA A 10 -12.37 -1.44 -43.04
C ALA A 10 -11.19 -2.41 -42.82
N ALA A 11 -11.29 -3.15 -41.70
CA ALA A 11 -10.57 -4.37 -41.30
C ALA A 11 -9.13 -4.18 -40.75
N LEU A 12 -8.66 -4.84 -39.69
CA LEU A 12 -9.16 -5.98 -38.91
C LEU A 12 -8.41 -5.97 -37.55
N ALA A 13 -9.11 -6.11 -36.43
CA ALA A 13 -8.50 -6.31 -35.12
C ALA A 13 -8.05 -7.77 -34.96
N PRO A 14 -6.85 -8.07 -34.43
CA PRO A 14 -6.50 -9.44 -34.05
C PRO A 14 -7.21 -9.83 -32.75
N LEU A 15 -8.12 -10.80 -32.90
CA LEU A 15 -8.80 -11.55 -31.87
C LEU A 15 -7.76 -12.42 -31.12
N PHE A 16 -7.31 -11.96 -29.95
CA PHE A 16 -6.48 -12.77 -29.05
C PHE A 16 -7.35 -13.85 -28.41
N LEU A 17 -7.26 -15.06 -28.95
CA LEU A 17 -7.90 -16.26 -28.40
C LEU A 17 -7.09 -16.75 -27.18
N LEU A 18 -7.75 -16.74 -26.03
CA LEU A 18 -7.39 -17.53 -24.85
C LEU A 18 -7.41 -19.02 -25.19
N SER A 19 -6.33 -19.73 -24.90
CA SER A 19 -6.38 -21.17 -24.61
C SER A 19 -5.51 -21.45 -23.39
N GLY A 20 -6.18 -21.52 -22.24
CA GLY A 20 -5.61 -22.03 -21.00
C GLY A 20 -5.80 -23.55 -20.94
N CYS A 21 -4.73 -24.26 -20.59
CA CYS A 21 -4.76 -25.67 -20.20
C CYS A 21 -4.83 -25.79 -18.66
N GLN A 22 -5.40 -26.92 -18.23
CA GLN A 22 -5.46 -27.52 -16.88
C GLN A 22 -6.68 -27.06 -16.04
N ALA A 23 -7.42 -27.93 -15.34
CA ALA A 23 -7.03 -29.21 -14.75
C ALA A 23 -8.18 -30.24 -14.67
N VAL A 24 -7.75 -31.47 -14.42
CA VAL A 24 -8.43 -32.77 -14.31
C VAL A 24 -9.10 -32.98 -12.94
N ALA A 25 -10.24 -33.69 -12.96
CA ALA A 25 -10.89 -34.57 -11.96
C ALA A 25 -10.99 -34.09 -10.48
N SER A 26 -12.12 -34.23 -9.80
CA SER A 26 -12.70 -35.55 -9.48
C SER A 26 -14.15 -35.45 -8.99
N ASP A 27 -14.86 -36.54 -9.22
CA ASP A 27 -16.29 -36.77 -9.01
C ASP A 27 -16.81 -36.56 -7.58
N THR A 28 -18.03 -36.01 -7.52
CA THR A 28 -18.88 -35.98 -6.33
C THR A 28 -19.76 -37.23 -6.33
N SER A 29 -19.53 -38.16 -5.41
CA SER A 29 -20.50 -39.21 -5.07
C SER A 29 -20.92 -39.10 -3.60
N THR A 30 -22.17 -38.73 -3.41
CA THR A 30 -22.96 -38.75 -2.18
C THR A 30 -23.02 -40.15 -1.57
N LEU A 31 -22.60 -40.36 -0.30
CA LEU A 31 -23.15 -41.41 0.59
C LEU A 31 -22.91 -41.10 2.09
N GLN A 32 -24.01 -40.80 2.78
CA GLN A 32 -24.44 -41.24 4.12
C GLN A 32 -23.44 -41.41 5.31
N SER A 33 -23.68 -40.58 6.34
CA SER A 33 -23.90 -40.91 7.77
C SER A 33 -23.34 -42.22 8.34
N ARG A 34 -22.36 -42.12 9.25
CA ARG A 34 -22.27 -42.90 10.52
C ARG A 34 -21.52 -42.12 11.62
N LYS A 35 -22.00 -42.32 12.86
CA LYS A 35 -21.61 -41.71 14.14
C LYS A 35 -20.66 -42.65 14.91
N ALA A 36 -19.57 -42.12 15.49
CA ALA A 36 -18.82 -42.64 16.67
C ALA A 36 -17.68 -41.64 16.98
N VAL A 37 -17.72 -40.83 18.06
CA VAL A 37 -17.19 -41.11 19.42
C VAL A 37 -15.83 -41.79 19.42
N SER A 38 -14.76 -41.09 19.80
CA SER A 38 -13.90 -41.46 20.94
C SER A 38 -12.75 -40.46 21.14
N SER A 39 -12.52 -40.18 22.41
CA SER A 39 -11.58 -39.28 23.08
C SER A 39 -10.09 -39.44 22.74
N SER A 40 -9.37 -38.32 22.71
CA SER A 40 -8.00 -38.27 23.22
C SER A 40 -7.67 -36.90 23.84
N PRO A 41 -6.77 -36.87 24.84
CA PRO A 41 -6.83 -35.95 25.96
C PRO A 41 -6.12 -34.61 25.70
N ALA A 42 -6.56 -33.62 26.47
CA ALA A 42 -6.00 -32.29 26.58
C ALA A 42 -4.49 -32.33 26.86
N VAL A 43 -3.71 -31.79 25.92
CA VAL A 43 -2.35 -31.33 26.17
C VAL A 43 -2.46 -29.88 26.62
N SER A 44 -2.35 -29.67 27.93
CA SER A 44 -2.14 -28.36 28.53
C SER A 44 -0.78 -27.82 28.07
N GLN A 45 -0.78 -27.04 26.98
CA GLN A 45 0.32 -26.14 26.71
C GLN A 45 0.15 -24.92 27.63
N SER A 46 0.84 -24.98 28.76
CA SER A 46 1.17 -23.81 29.56
C SER A 46 2.09 -22.93 28.70
N SER A 47 1.50 -22.09 27.85
CA SER A 47 2.20 -21.01 27.19
C SER A 47 2.50 -19.97 28.27
N SER A 48 3.71 -20.05 28.81
CA SER A 48 4.31 -18.97 29.57
C SER A 48 4.06 -17.66 28.82
N LEU A 49 3.34 -16.74 29.46
CA LEU A 49 3.18 -15.35 29.05
C LEU A 49 4.57 -14.73 28.93
N GLN A 50 5.20 -14.92 27.78
CA GLN A 50 6.43 -14.23 27.41
C GLN A 50 6.05 -12.77 27.20
N THR A 51 6.46 -12.00 28.18
CA THR A 51 6.16 -10.61 28.42
C THR A 51 6.53 -9.79 27.20
N ALA A 52 5.54 -9.13 26.58
CA ALA A 52 5.64 -8.16 25.50
C ALA A 52 6.36 -6.86 25.93
N THR A 53 7.60 -6.99 26.40
CA THR A 53 8.45 -5.87 26.85
C THR A 53 9.68 -5.67 25.97
N ALA A 54 9.97 -6.60 25.06
CA ALA A 54 11.10 -6.49 24.13
C ALA A 54 10.89 -5.44 23.01
N ASP A 55 9.64 -5.14 22.64
CA ASP A 55 9.33 -4.16 21.58
C ASP A 55 9.68 -2.71 21.94
N LYS A 56 9.86 -2.38 23.23
CA LYS A 56 10.14 -1.01 23.66
C LYS A 56 11.61 -0.59 23.53
N GLN A 57 12.52 -1.50 23.20
CA GLN A 57 13.96 -1.19 23.19
C GLN A 57 14.56 -1.09 21.79
N ASN A 58 13.86 -1.57 20.76
CA ASN A 58 14.37 -1.59 19.40
C ASN A 58 13.53 -0.70 18.48
N ALA A 59 14.19 -0.11 17.48
CA ALA A 59 13.47 0.48 16.36
C ALA A 59 12.98 -0.63 15.43
N SER A 60 11.81 -0.42 14.83
CA SER A 60 11.23 -1.30 13.83
C SER A 60 11.02 -0.55 12.52
N VAL A 61 11.25 -1.23 11.41
CA VAL A 61 11.13 -0.65 10.06
C VAL A 61 10.18 -1.51 9.23
N TRP A 62 9.24 -0.87 8.55
CA TRP A 62 8.34 -1.50 7.59
C TRP A 62 8.55 -0.86 6.22
N PHE A 63 8.69 -1.70 5.21
CA PHE A 63 8.68 -1.30 3.80
C PHE A 63 7.31 -1.66 3.24
N PHE A 64 6.56 -0.66 2.77
CA PHE A 64 5.22 -0.90 2.24
C PHE A 64 5.29 -1.19 0.75
N ASP A 65 4.52 -2.19 0.32
CA ASP A 65 4.26 -2.39 -1.10
C ASP A 65 3.25 -1.33 -1.57
N VAL A 66 3.78 -0.29 -2.20
CA VAL A 66 3.02 0.82 -2.80
C VAL A 66 3.00 0.74 -4.33
N GLY A 67 3.43 -0.39 -4.90
CA GLY A 67 3.65 -0.54 -6.33
C GLY A 67 4.93 0.16 -6.78
N GLN A 68 4.81 1.36 -7.34
CA GLN A 68 5.96 2.12 -7.84
C GLN A 68 6.39 3.22 -6.88
N GLY A 69 7.71 3.29 -6.64
CA GLY A 69 8.35 4.21 -5.71
C GLY A 69 8.41 3.64 -4.30
N ASP A 70 8.62 4.53 -3.32
CA ASP A 70 9.00 4.12 -1.96
C ASP A 70 7.99 4.59 -0.90
N SER A 71 7.90 3.82 0.18
CA SER A 71 7.21 4.23 1.41
C SER A 71 7.63 3.34 2.57
N GLU A 72 8.25 3.94 3.57
CA GLU A 72 8.72 3.25 4.76
C GLU A 72 8.16 3.90 6.04
N LEU A 73 7.83 3.05 7.01
CA LEU A 73 7.57 3.48 8.37
C LEU A 73 8.74 3.04 9.26
N VAL A 74 9.28 3.98 10.03
CA VAL A 74 10.17 3.69 11.15
C VAL A 74 9.42 3.98 12.45
N ARG A 75 9.30 2.97 13.32
CA ARG A 75 8.85 3.15 14.70
C ARG A 75 10.05 3.15 15.61
N LEU A 76 10.25 4.25 16.32
CA LEU A 76 11.35 4.42 17.25
C LEU A 76 11.04 3.76 18.61
N PRO A 77 12.06 3.42 19.42
CA PRO A 77 11.86 2.82 20.75
C PRO A 77 10.99 3.66 21.70
N ASP A 78 11.00 4.99 21.53
CA ASP A 78 10.16 5.92 22.29
C ASP A 78 8.70 6.00 21.79
N GLY A 79 8.33 5.16 20.80
CA GLY A 79 6.99 5.05 20.24
C GLY A 79 6.68 6.06 19.13
N LYS A 80 7.61 6.94 18.78
CA LYS A 80 7.41 7.89 17.67
C LYS A 80 7.34 7.16 16.33
N ASN A 81 6.51 7.68 15.43
CA ASN A 81 6.34 7.17 14.07
C ASN A 81 6.94 8.14 13.06
N VAL A 82 7.86 7.65 12.24
CA VAL A 82 8.49 8.39 11.15
C VAL A 82 8.04 7.76 9.83
N LEU A 83 7.40 8.53 8.96
CA LEU A 83 7.09 8.09 7.60
C LEU A 83 8.13 8.68 6.64
N ILE A 84 8.66 7.85 5.75
CA ILE A 84 9.55 8.24 4.66
C ILE A 84 8.81 7.90 3.36
N ASP A 85 8.56 8.91 2.54
CA ASP A 85 7.80 8.82 1.28
C ASP A 85 6.41 8.16 1.41
N ALA A 86 5.65 8.18 0.32
CA ALA A 86 4.24 7.79 0.31
C ALA A 86 3.79 7.14 -1.00
N GLY A 87 4.72 6.73 -1.88
CA GLY A 87 4.40 6.15 -3.18
C GLY A 87 3.66 7.12 -4.12
N THR A 88 3.00 6.54 -5.13
CA THR A 88 2.14 7.26 -6.08
C THR A 88 0.83 7.78 -5.47
N ALA A 89 0.08 8.60 -6.21
CA ALA A 89 -1.23 9.09 -5.77
C ALA A 89 -2.26 7.96 -5.59
N GLU A 90 -2.16 6.91 -6.41
CA GLU A 90 -3.03 5.74 -6.40
C GLU A 90 -2.81 4.89 -5.16
N SER A 91 -1.57 4.76 -4.69
CA SER A 91 -1.23 3.97 -3.49
C SER A 91 -1.63 4.68 -2.18
N GLY A 92 -1.78 6.01 -2.18
CA GLY A 92 -1.99 6.80 -0.95
C GLY A 92 -3.19 6.35 -0.10
N SER A 93 -4.30 5.92 -0.70
CA SER A 93 -5.45 5.41 0.08
C SER A 93 -5.18 4.05 0.71
N HIS A 94 -4.42 3.18 0.02
CA HIS A 94 -3.97 1.90 0.54
C HIS A 94 -3.01 2.11 1.71
N LEU A 95 -2.01 2.98 1.55
CA LEU A 95 -1.05 3.34 2.61
C LEU A 95 -1.76 3.87 3.86
N VAL A 96 -2.71 4.80 3.71
CA VAL A 96 -3.51 5.32 4.85
C VAL A 96 -4.22 4.18 5.58
N LYS A 97 -4.79 3.21 4.85
CA LYS A 97 -5.46 2.05 5.46
C LYS A 97 -4.47 1.18 6.25
N LEU A 98 -3.30 0.90 5.70
CA LEU A 98 -2.24 0.13 6.38
C LEU A 98 -1.81 0.82 7.68
N LEU A 99 -1.44 2.11 7.62
CA LEU A 99 -1.00 2.89 8.78
C LEU A 99 -2.07 2.95 9.89
N LYS A 100 -3.35 3.16 9.52
CA LYS A 100 -4.47 3.11 10.48
C LYS A 100 -4.64 1.71 11.07
N GLY A 101 -4.46 0.66 10.28
CA GLY A 101 -4.46 -0.73 10.74
C GLY A 101 -3.35 -1.05 11.75
N MET A 102 -2.27 -0.27 11.74
CA MET A 102 -1.17 -0.33 12.71
C MET A 102 -1.40 0.57 13.94
N ASN A 103 -2.63 1.04 14.16
CA ASN A 103 -3.04 1.95 15.23
C ASN A 103 -2.29 3.29 15.26
N ILE A 104 -1.82 3.76 14.10
CA ILE A 104 -1.17 5.05 13.98
C ILE A 104 -2.23 6.14 13.81
N SER A 105 -2.17 7.16 14.66
CA SER A 105 -3.02 8.36 14.57
C SER A 105 -2.21 9.65 14.38
N LYS A 106 -0.90 9.58 14.62
CA LYS A 106 0.06 10.68 14.48
C LYS A 106 1.34 10.14 13.82
N LEU A 107 1.84 10.88 12.85
CA LEU A 107 3.19 10.74 12.32
C LEU A 107 4.02 11.87 12.91
N ASP A 108 4.97 11.53 13.76
CA ASP A 108 5.81 12.51 14.46
C ASP A 108 6.74 13.22 13.48
N ILE A 109 7.24 12.47 12.50
CA ILE A 109 8.07 12.99 11.42
C ILE A 109 7.57 12.41 10.11
N VAL A 110 7.51 13.24 9.08
CA VAL A 110 7.31 12.83 7.69
C VAL A 110 8.46 13.38 6.86
N ILE A 111 9.08 12.54 6.05
CA ILE A 111 10.19 12.89 5.19
C ILE A 111 9.77 12.60 3.75
N ALA A 112 9.73 13.63 2.91
CA ALA A 112 9.63 13.51 1.47
C ALA A 112 11.04 13.62 0.88
N THR A 113 11.59 12.51 0.39
CA THR A 113 13.00 12.43 -0.02
C THR A 113 13.30 13.33 -1.21
N HIS A 114 12.39 13.36 -2.19
CA HIS A 114 12.46 14.19 -3.38
C HIS A 114 11.07 14.28 -4.04
N PRO A 115 10.82 15.24 -4.95
CA PRO A 115 9.46 15.64 -5.30
C PRO A 115 8.87 14.89 -6.49
N HIS A 116 9.28 13.64 -6.71
CA HIS A 116 8.74 12.84 -7.81
C HIS A 116 7.40 12.21 -7.43
N ALA A 117 6.55 12.02 -8.44
CA ALA A 117 5.17 11.59 -8.26
C ALA A 117 5.05 10.21 -7.58
N ASP A 118 6.05 9.37 -7.75
CA ASP A 118 6.17 8.04 -7.16
C ASP A 118 6.70 8.02 -5.74
N HIS A 119 7.14 9.16 -5.21
CA HIS A 119 7.55 9.28 -3.81
C HIS A 119 6.56 10.13 -3.00
N ILE A 120 6.15 11.28 -3.54
CA ILE A 120 5.25 12.20 -2.83
C ILE A 120 3.79 12.11 -3.26
N GLY A 121 3.45 11.32 -4.27
CA GLY A 121 2.10 11.24 -4.83
C GLY A 121 1.03 10.90 -3.79
N GLY A 122 1.32 9.97 -2.88
CA GLY A 122 0.40 9.60 -1.81
C GLY A 122 0.36 10.58 -0.63
N MET A 123 1.28 11.55 -0.57
CA MET A 123 1.52 12.37 0.61
C MET A 123 0.34 13.28 0.96
N GLN A 124 -0.41 13.75 -0.04
CA GLN A 124 -1.63 14.52 0.19
C GLN A 124 -2.65 13.73 1.03
N LYS A 125 -2.80 12.42 0.76
CA LYS A 125 -3.72 11.56 1.52
C LYS A 125 -3.21 11.35 2.94
N VAL A 126 -1.90 11.20 3.13
CA VAL A 126 -1.27 11.07 4.45
C VAL A 126 -1.54 12.31 5.29
N ILE A 127 -1.21 13.50 4.80
CA ILE A 127 -1.37 14.77 5.52
C ILE A 127 -2.84 15.03 5.88
N GLN A 128 -3.78 14.66 5.01
CA GLN A 128 -5.22 14.80 5.27
C GLN A 128 -5.76 13.84 6.33
N ASN A 129 -5.07 12.74 6.63
CA ASN A 129 -5.59 11.64 7.47
C ASN A 129 -4.87 11.47 8.81
N PHE A 130 -3.69 12.06 9.00
CA PHE A 130 -2.89 11.91 10.21
C PHE A 130 -2.48 13.26 10.77
N LYS A 131 -2.31 13.33 12.10
CA LYS A 131 -1.65 14.47 12.73
C LYS A 131 -0.16 14.41 12.37
N ILE A 132 0.36 15.49 11.79
CA ILE A 132 1.77 15.59 11.41
C ILE A 132 2.51 16.44 12.45
N GLY A 133 3.62 15.93 12.98
CA GLY A 133 4.50 16.68 13.89
C GLY A 133 5.44 17.60 13.14
N SER A 134 6.36 17.03 12.37
CA SER A 134 7.29 17.75 11.50
C SER A 134 7.30 17.15 10.10
N TYR A 135 7.45 18.00 9.09
CA TYR A 135 7.53 17.61 7.69
C TYR A 135 8.84 18.13 7.09
N TYR A 136 9.64 17.23 6.51
CA TYR A 136 10.94 17.54 5.91
C TYR A 136 10.92 17.23 4.42
N MET A 137 11.50 18.13 3.63
CA MET A 137 11.62 18.02 2.18
C MET A 137 12.83 18.85 1.75
N PRO A 138 13.63 18.41 0.76
CA PRO A 138 14.70 19.24 0.23
C PRO A 138 14.19 20.57 -0.30
N ARG A 139 14.99 21.63 -0.10
CA ARG A 139 14.80 22.88 -0.83
C ARG A 139 15.26 22.65 -2.26
N ILE A 140 14.38 22.91 -3.22
CA ILE A 140 14.66 22.73 -4.64
C ILE A 140 14.82 24.10 -5.28
N ALA A 141 15.78 24.24 -6.20
CA ALA A 141 15.94 25.48 -6.95
C ALA A 141 14.70 25.73 -7.80
N ASN A 142 14.26 26.98 -7.94
CA ASN A 142 13.02 27.33 -8.64
C ASN A 142 12.93 26.74 -10.06
N LYS A 143 14.07 26.57 -10.75
CA LYS A 143 14.14 25.97 -12.09
C LYS A 143 13.83 24.47 -12.13
N ASP A 144 14.00 23.77 -11.00
CA ASP A 144 13.83 22.32 -10.86
C ASP A 144 12.59 21.96 -10.03
N VAL A 145 11.81 22.97 -9.62
CA VAL A 145 10.55 22.76 -8.90
C VAL A 145 9.59 22.02 -9.84
N PRO A 146 9.11 20.81 -9.47
CA PRO A 146 8.11 20.16 -10.29
C PRO A 146 6.85 20.99 -10.33
N THR A 147 6.29 21.16 -11.53
CA THR A 147 5.03 21.88 -11.73
C THR A 147 3.82 21.00 -11.40
N SER A 148 4.02 19.88 -10.71
CA SER A 148 2.91 19.02 -10.30
C SER A 148 2.03 19.77 -9.31
N HIS A 149 0.71 19.63 -9.49
CA HIS A 149 -0.26 20.26 -8.59
C HIS A 149 -0.10 19.79 -7.14
N LEU A 150 0.36 18.56 -6.96
CA LEU A 150 0.63 18.00 -5.63
C LEU A 150 1.80 18.71 -4.94
N TYR A 151 2.96 18.87 -5.60
CA TYR A 151 4.12 19.54 -5.00
C TYR A 151 3.80 20.99 -4.63
N THR A 152 3.15 21.72 -5.55
CA THR A 152 2.76 23.12 -5.31
C THR A 152 1.70 23.26 -4.21
N SER A 153 0.86 22.25 -3.99
CA SER A 153 -0.11 22.24 -2.89
C SER A 153 0.55 21.98 -1.55
N LEU A 154 1.55 21.09 -1.49
CA LEU A 154 2.32 20.79 -0.28
C LEU A 154 3.10 22.00 0.24
N LEU A 155 3.57 22.88 -0.65
CA LEU A 155 4.26 24.11 -0.25
C LEU A 155 3.36 25.18 0.39
N LYS A 156 2.02 25.03 0.29
CA LYS A 156 1.05 26.01 0.80
C LYS A 156 0.41 25.62 2.13
N THR A 157 0.57 24.36 2.54
CA THR A 157 0.15 23.83 3.85
C THR A 157 1.15 24.19 4.93
#